data_AF-A0A2V1B5H4-F1
#
_entry.id   AF-A0A2V1B5H4-F1
#
_cell.length_a   1.000
_cell.length_b   1.000
_cell.length_c   1.000
_cell.angle_alpha   90.00
_cell.angle_beta   90.00
_cell.angle_gamma   90.00
#
_symmetry.space_group_name_H-M   'P 1'
#
loop_
_entity.id
_entity.type
_entity.pdbx_description
1 polymer ?
#
loop_
_entity_poly.entity_id
_entity_poly.type
_entity_poly.pdbx_seq_one_letter_code
_entity_poly.pdbx_strand_id
1 'polypeptide(L)' 'INWPSCSPDLNSIENIWRVLKQKLRNKNPHGSWDLEDLKRAILEVWENEISIDMINRFVDTMPQRLEKVRLRKGGPSGW' A
#
# COMPACT_ATOMS: atom_id res chain seq x y z
N ILE A 1 7.98 -18.65 -3.31
CA ILE A 1 7.68 -17.68 -4.40
C ILE A 1 9.00 -17.03 -4.77
N ASN A 2 9.40 -17.06 -6.04
CA ASN A 2 10.59 -16.35 -6.51
C ASN A 2 10.21 -14.90 -6.81
N TRP A 3 10.63 -13.97 -5.94
CA TRP A 3 10.36 -12.55 -6.12
C TRP A 3 11.51 -11.89 -6.90
N PRO A 4 11.24 -11.18 -8.01
CA PRO A 4 12.27 -10.45 -8.71
C PRO A 4 12.81 -9.29 -7.87
N SER A 5 14.12 -9.07 -7.89
CA SER A 5 14.74 -7.92 -7.22
C SER A 5 14.17 -6.60 -7.77
N CYS A 6 14.19 -5.54 -6.95
CA CYS A 6 13.80 -4.18 -7.33
C CYS A 6 12.37 -4.04 -7.94
N SER A 7 11.43 -4.90 -7.55
CA SER A 7 10.05 -4.88 -8.08
C SER A 7 9.01 -4.51 -7.01
N PRO A 8 9.04 -3.27 -6.46
CA PRO A 8 8.04 -2.82 -5.48
C PRO A 8 6.64 -2.66 -6.10
N ASP A 9 6.59 -2.39 -7.40
CA ASP A 9 5.36 -2.25 -8.19
C ASP A 9 4.58 -3.57 -8.30
N LEU A 10 5.25 -4.70 -8.14
CA LEU A 10 4.61 -6.01 -8.02
C LEU A 10 4.15 -6.31 -6.60
N ASN A 11 4.55 -5.54 -5.58
CA ASN A 11 4.13 -5.79 -4.19
C ASN A 11 2.88 -4.99 -3.85
N SER A 12 1.73 -5.67 -3.76
CA SER A 12 0.45 -5.01 -3.47
C SER A 12 0.42 -4.29 -2.12
N ILE A 13 1.24 -4.72 -1.14
CA ILE A 13 1.30 -4.10 0.20
C ILE A 13 1.77 -2.63 0.15
N GLU A 14 2.58 -2.24 -0.83
CA GLU A 14 3.05 -0.85 -0.98
C GLU A 14 1.86 0.12 -1.18
N ASN A 15 0.80 -0.36 -1.82
CA ASN A 15 -0.42 0.44 -1.99
C ASN A 15 -1.18 0.60 -0.68
N ILE A 16 -1.21 -0.45 0.14
CA ILE A 16 -1.84 -0.42 1.46
C ILE A 16 -1.07 0.55 2.35
N TRP A 17 0.26 0.52 2.34
CA TRP A 17 1.09 1.49 3.05
C TRP A 17 0.85 2.93 2.57
N ARG A 18 0.67 3.14 1.27
CA ARG A 18 0.32 4.46 0.73
C ARG A 18 -1.03 4.94 1.28
N VAL A 19 -2.06 4.09 1.28
CA VAL A 19 -3.38 4.42 1.82
C VAL A 19 -3.32 4.72 3.32
N LEU A 20 -2.63 3.89 4.10
CA LEU A 20 -2.46 4.09 5.53
C LEU A 20 -1.82 5.46 5.82
N LYS A 21 -0.71 5.78 5.15
CA LYS A 21 -0.02 7.08 5.30
C LYS A 21 -0.93 8.26 4.90
N GLN A 22 -1.75 8.11 3.86
CA GLN A 22 -2.67 9.15 3.44
C GLN A 22 -3.77 9.39 4.50
N LYS A 23 -4.36 8.32 5.03
CA LYS A 23 -5.37 8.41 6.10
C LYS A 23 -4.80 9.03 7.38
N LEU A 24 -3.60 8.63 7.79
CA LEU A 24 -2.89 9.24 8.92
C LEU A 24 -2.65 10.74 8.71
N ARG A 25 -2.23 11.16 7.51
CA ARG A 25 -2.08 12.59 7.18
C ARG A 25 -3.39 13.35 7.27
N ASN A 26 -4.51 12.74 6.86
CA ASN A 26 -5.84 13.36 6.92
C ASN A 26 -6.36 13.51 8.37
N LYS A 27 -5.89 12.69 9.31
CA LYS A 27 -6.13 12.88 10.75
C LYS A 27 -5.39 14.12 11.31
N ASN A 28 -4.58 14.79 10.49
CA ASN A 28 -3.97 16.09 10.75
C ASN A 28 -3.20 16.15 12.07
N PRO A 29 -2.14 15.33 12.22
CA PRO A 29 -1.27 15.34 13.39
C PRO A 29 -0.50 16.68 13.42
N HIS A 30 -1.06 17.70 14.05
CA HIS A 30 -0.50 19.05 14.13
C HIS A 30 0.75 19.17 15.03
N GLY A 31 1.66 18.19 14.98
CA GLY A 31 2.97 18.25 15.62
C GLY A 31 3.00 17.85 17.09
N SER A 32 1.88 17.45 17.69
CA SER A 32 1.77 17.05 19.10
C SER A 32 1.68 15.54 19.32
N TRP A 33 1.79 14.72 18.28
CA TRP A 33 1.73 13.26 18.43
C TRP A 33 3.05 12.74 18.98
N ASP A 34 2.96 11.99 20.07
CA ASP A 34 4.05 11.14 20.52
C ASP A 34 4.02 9.78 19.80
N LEU A 35 4.93 8.88 20.20
CA LEU A 35 5.00 7.54 19.61
C LEU A 35 3.74 6.70 19.87
N GLU A 36 3.09 6.87 21.02
CA GLU A 36 1.91 6.11 21.41
C GLU A 36 0.66 6.62 20.69
N ASP A 37 0.55 7.93 20.48
CA ASP A 37 -0.47 8.53 19.62
C ASP A 37 -0.37 7.99 18.20
N LEU A 38 0.85 7.94 17.65
CA LEU A 38 1.09 7.42 16.30
C LEU A 38 0.72 5.94 16.19
N LYS A 39 1.13 5.10 17.17
CA LYS A 39 0.77 3.68 17.19
C LYS A 39 -0.74 3.48 17.24
N ARG A 40 -1.42 4.22 18.12
CA ARG A 40 -2.88 4.14 18.28
C ARG A 40 -3.58 4.55 16.98
N ALA A 41 -3.16 5.65 16.37
CA ALA A 41 -3.72 6.11 15.11
C ALA A 41 -3.49 5.10 13.98
N ILE A 42 -2.31 4.47 13.89
CA ILE A 42 -2.04 3.41 12.91
C ILE A 42 -3.01 2.25 13.08
N LEU A 43 -3.19 1.75 14.30
CA LEU A 43 -4.10 0.65 14.60
C LEU A 43 -5.55 1.03 14.30
N GLU A 44 -5.97 2.22 14.70
CA GLU A 44 -7.33 2.72 14.45
C GLU A 44 -7.63 2.81 12.95
N VAL A 45 -6.70 3.35 12.15
CA VAL A 45 -6.87 3.42 10.69
C VAL A 45 -6.87 2.01 10.10
N TRP A 46 -5.98 1.14 10.55
CA TRP A 46 -5.89 -0.23 10.03
C TRP A 46 -7.17 -1.03 10.28
N GLU A 47 -7.69 -1.00 11.51
CA GLU A 47 -8.86 -1.78 11.92
C GLU A 47 -10.18 -1.21 11.36
N ASN A 48 -10.33 0.12 11.35
CA ASN A 48 -11.62 0.75 11.07
C ASN A 48 -11.75 1.29 9.64
N GLU A 49 -10.64 1.60 8.98
CA GLU A 49 -10.67 2.33 7.71
C GLU A 49 -10.10 1.57 6.51
N ILE A 50 -9.36 0.48 6.73
CA ILE A 50 -8.80 -0.39 5.68
C ILE A 50 -9.60 -1.68 5.63
N SER A 51 -10.55 -1.75 4.70
CA SER A 51 -11.38 -2.95 4.52
C SER A 51 -10.66 -4.06 3.73
N ILE A 52 -11.08 -5.30 3.95
CA ILE A 52 -10.63 -6.45 3.14
C ILE A 52 -10.97 -6.26 1.66
N ASP A 53 -12.12 -5.66 1.33
CA ASP A 53 -12.49 -5.32 -0.05
C ASP A 53 -11.46 -4.38 -0.70
N MET A 54 -11.00 -3.35 0.03
CA MET A 54 -9.95 -2.46 -0.46
C MET A 54 -8.62 -3.20 -0.70
N ILE A 55 -8.24 -4.09 0.21
CA ILE A 55 -7.05 -4.94 0.06
C ILE A 55 -7.18 -5.82 -1.18
N ASN A 56 -8.32 -6.48 -1.35
CA ASN A 56 -8.61 -7.35 -2.48
C ASN A 56 -8.52 -6.60 -3.80
N ARG A 57 -9.06 -5.38 -3.89
CA ARG A 57 -8.90 -4.55 -5.11
C ARG A 57 -7.44 -4.33 -5.50
N PHE A 58 -6.51 -4.19 -4.55
CA PHE A 58 -5.09 -4.10 -4.89
C PHE A 58 -4.51 -5.44 -5.35
N VAL A 59 -4.92 -6.55 -4.73
CA VAL A 59 -4.51 -7.91 -5.14
C VAL A 59 -5.03 -8.23 -6.54
N ASP A 60 -6.27 -7.86 -6.85
CA ASP A 60 -6.93 -8.11 -8.13
C ASP A 60 -6.27 -7.35 -9.29
N THR A 61 -5.49 -6.30 -9.00
CA THR A 61 -4.69 -5.62 -10.05
C THR A 61 -3.45 -6.40 -10.48
N MET A 62 -3.02 -7.43 -9.72
CA MET A 62 -1.76 -8.15 -9.96
C MET A 62 -1.62 -8.72 -11.37
N PRO A 63 -2.64 -9.38 -11.97
CA PRO A 63 -2.55 -9.84 -13.35
C PRO A 63 -2.23 -8.71 -14.34
N GLN A 64 -2.81 -7.52 -14.13
CA GLN A 64 -2.58 -6.35 -14.98
C GLN A 64 -1.16 -5.79 -14.81
N ARG A 65 -0.60 -5.82 -13.59
CA ARG A 65 0.79 -5.40 -13.33
C ARG A 65 1.77 -6.31 -14.03
N LEU A 66 1.57 -7.62 -13.91
CA LEU A 66 2.38 -8.64 -14.56
C LEU A 66 2.34 -8.50 -16.08
N GLU A 67 1.15 -8.26 -16.64
CA GLU A 67 1.00 -8.01 -18.07
C GLU A 67 1.77 -6.77 -18.53
N LYS A 68 1.75 -5.67 -17.76
CA LYS A 68 2.56 -4.50 -18.06
C LYS A 68 4.07 -4.79 -18.01
N VAL A 69 4.54 -5.53 -17.01
CA VAL A 69 5.95 -5.94 -16.93
C VAL A 69 6.34 -6.78 -18.14
N ARG A 70 5.47 -7.71 -18.55
CA ARG A 70 5.67 -8.55 -19.76
C ARG A 70 5.80 -7.69 -21.02
N LEU A 71 4.86 -6.76 -21.24
CA LEU A 71 4.87 -5.83 -22.37
C LEU A 71 6.11 -4.92 -22.36
N ARG A 72 6.61 -4.57 -21.18
CA ARG A 72 7.82 -3.76 -20.97
C ARG A 72 9.11 -4.59 -20.89
N LYS A 73 9.06 -5.90 -21.20
CA LYS A 73 10.20 -6.82 -21.20
C LYS A 73 10.99 -6.80 -19.88
N GLY A 74 10.29 -6.80 -18.75
CA GLY A 74 10.89 -6.73 -17.41
C GLY A 74 11.03 -5.31 -16.85
N GLY A 75 10.68 -4.28 -17.62
CA GLY A 75 10.64 -2.90 -17.14
C GLY A 75 9.47 -2.62 -16.16
N PRO A 76 9.50 -1.47 -15.46
CA PRO A 76 8.53 -1.14 -14.40
C PRO A 76 7.09 -1.09 -14.91
N SER A 77 6.13 -1.63 -14.17
CA SER A 77 4.70 -1.60 -14.52
C SER A 77 4.05 -0.21 -14.34
N GLY A 78 4.67 0.67 -13.55
CA GLY A 78 4.17 2.02 -13.26
C GLY A 78 2.99 2.06 -12.28
N TRP A 79 2.88 1.04 -11.42
CA TRP A 79 1.89 0.94 -10.34
C TRP A 79 2.40 1.52 -9.02
#